data_AF-A6J7P7-F1
#
_entry.id   AF-A6J7P7-F1
#
_cell.length_a   1.000
_cell.length_b   1.000
_cell.length_c   1.000
_cell.angle_alpha   90.00
_cell.angle_beta   90.00
_cell.angle_gamma   90.00
#
_symmetry.space_group_name_H-M   'P 1'
#
loop_
_entity.id
_entity.type
_entity.pdbx_description
1 polymer ?
#
loop_
_entity_poly.entity_id
_entity_poly.type
_entity_poly.pdbx_seq_one_letter_code
_entity_poly.pdbx_strand_id
1 'polypeptide(L)'
;MLGAWKTPFQHLVIEMSAMQEAPEAIISKVRYIDEKIPRLQEDIRTVLSQVNPAVKEAENDSPCLGLKSLQVAVEDSHLFAIHSLLNCLQNDAKKVAMCIKVLRC
;
A
#
# COMPACT_ATOMS: atom_id res chain seq x y z
N MET A 1 4.60 -6.95 4.15
CA MET A 1 4.62 -5.94 3.07
C MET A 1 3.21 -5.56 2.62
N LEU A 2 2.43 -6.44 1.96
CA LEU A 2 1.10 -6.06 1.45
C LEU A 2 0.13 -5.56 2.54
N GLY A 3 0.09 -6.22 3.70
CA GLY A 3 -0.78 -5.80 4.81
C GLY A 3 -0.43 -4.44 5.41
N ALA A 4 0.85 -4.04 5.36
CA ALA A 4 1.32 -2.78 5.93
C ALA A 4 0.82 -1.55 5.16
N TRP A 5 0.34 -1.73 3.92
CA TRP A 5 -0.15 -0.64 3.07
C TRP A 5 -1.62 -0.28 3.30
N LYS A 6 -2.39 -1.12 4.02
CA LYS A 6 -3.82 -0.89 4.27
C LYS A 6 -4.10 0.48 4.91
N THR A 7 -3.48 0.75 6.05
CA THR A 7 -3.68 2.03 6.76
C THR A 7 -3.16 3.23 5.95
N PRO A 8 -1.94 3.20 5.39
CA PRO A 8 -1.45 4.27 4.49
C PRO A 8 -2.39 4.62 3.34
N PHE A 9 -3.00 3.63 2.69
CA PHE A 9 -3.93 3.86 1.59
C PHE A 9 -5.18 4.59 2.04
N GLN A 10 -5.79 4.17 3.15
CA GLN A 10 -6.97 4.82 3.71
C GLN A 10 -6.70 6.30 4.00
N HIS A 11 -5.56 6.61 4.62
CA HIS A 11 -5.17 7.98 4.90
C HIS A 11 -4.87 8.77 3.63
N LEU A 12 -4.13 8.19 2.68
CA LEU A 12 -3.82 8.85 1.42
C LEU A 12 -5.09 9.22 0.63
N VAL A 13 -6.08 8.33 0.58
CA VAL A 13 -7.38 8.61 -0.08
C VAL A 13 -8.10 9.76 0.61
N ILE A 14 -8.15 9.77 1.95
CA ILE A 14 -8.81 10.84 2.72
C ILE A 14 -8.12 12.19 2.46
N GLU A 15 -6.80 12.25 2.62
CA GLU A 15 -6.02 13.48 2.47
C GLU A 15 -6.12 14.03 1.04
N MET A 16 -5.98 13.18 0.03
CA MET A 16 -6.08 13.61 -1.37
C MET A 16 -7.51 14.03 -1.74
N SER A 17 -8.55 13.40 -1.18
CA SER A 17 -9.93 13.79 -1.46
C SER A 17 -10.31 15.14 -0.81
N ALA A 18 -9.58 15.56 0.22
CA ALA A 18 -9.78 16.84 0.90
C ALA A 18 -9.04 18.02 0.22
N MET A 19 -8.10 17.74 -0.69
CA MET A 19 -7.39 18.77 -1.44
C MET A 19 -8.28 19.40 -2.52
N GLN A 20 -8.30 20.73 -2.58
CA GLN A 20 -9.12 21.49 -3.53
C GLN A 20 -8.76 21.22 -5.01
N GLU A 21 -7.51 20.86 -5.29
CA GLU A 21 -6.96 20.64 -6.64
C GLU A 21 -6.40 19.23 -6.87
N ALA A 22 -6.69 18.26 -5.99
CA ALA A 22 -6.15 16.91 -6.21
C ALA A 22 -6.65 16.33 -7.54
N PRO A 23 -5.74 15.86 -8.41
CA PRO A 23 -6.16 15.30 -9.69
C PRO A 23 -6.95 14.00 -9.45
N GLU A 24 -8.23 13.96 -9.85
CA GLU A 24 -9.08 12.76 -9.77
C GLU A 24 -8.41 11.53 -10.45
N ALA A 25 -7.57 11.77 -11.45
CA ALA A 25 -6.78 10.74 -12.11
C ALA A 25 -5.77 10.03 -11.18
N ILE A 26 -5.27 10.71 -10.14
CA ILE A 26 -4.38 10.11 -9.13
C ILE A 26 -5.22 9.40 -8.07
N ILE A 27 -6.29 10.04 -7.57
CA ILE A 27 -7.17 9.45 -6.55
C ILE A 27 -7.78 8.13 -7.06
N SER A 28 -8.28 8.11 -8.29
CA SER A 28 -8.83 6.89 -8.91
C SER A 28 -7.82 5.75 -9.00
N LYS A 29 -6.54 6.04 -9.28
CA LYS A 29 -5.46 5.03 -9.28
C LYS A 29 -5.14 4.51 -7.89
N VAL A 30 -5.09 5.39 -6.89
CA VAL A 30 -4.86 5.02 -5.49
C VAL A 30 -5.97 4.08 -5.02
N ARG A 31 -7.23 4.43 -5.29
CA ARG A 31 -8.42 3.62 -4.97
C ARG A 31 -8.39 2.26 -5.67
N TYR A 32 -8.05 2.24 -6.96
CA TYR A 32 -7.90 0.99 -7.71
C TYR A 32 -6.85 0.07 -7.08
N ILE A 33 -5.71 0.61 -6.63
CA ILE A 33 -4.66 -0.22 -6.00
C ILE A 33 -5.15 -0.75 -4.65
N ASP A 34 -5.78 0.08 -3.83
CA ASP A 34 -6.36 -0.33 -2.54
C ASP A 34 -7.34 -1.50 -2.71
N GLU A 35 -8.19 -1.46 -3.74
CA GLU A 35 -9.11 -2.57 -4.08
C GLU A 35 -8.39 -3.86 -4.56
N LYS A 36 -7.21 -3.76 -5.17
CA LYS A 36 -6.46 -4.93 -5.66
C LYS A 36 -5.62 -5.62 -4.60
N ILE A 37 -5.20 -4.92 -3.54
CA ILE A 37 -4.34 -5.49 -2.50
C ILE A 37 -4.99 -6.68 -1.78
N PRO A 38 -6.25 -6.61 -1.30
CA PRO A 38 -6.90 -7.74 -0.63
C PRO A 38 -6.94 -9.00 -1.51
N ARG A 39 -7.28 -8.84 -2.78
CA ARG A 39 -7.31 -9.94 -3.75
C ARG A 39 -5.92 -10.56 -3.94
N LEU A 40 -4.88 -9.74 -4.10
CA LEU A 40 -3.51 -10.24 -4.21
C LEU A 40 -3.06 -10.99 -2.95
N GLN A 41 -3.45 -10.52 -1.77
CA GLN A 41 -3.16 -11.22 -0.51
C GLN A 41 -3.85 -12.57 -0.46
N GLU A 42 -5.13 -12.65 -0.85
CA GLU A 42 -5.87 -13.91 -0.91
C GLU A 42 -5.27 -14.92 -1.90
N ASP A 43 -4.88 -14.46 -3.09
CA ASP A 43 -4.21 -15.29 -4.09
C ASP A 43 -2.88 -15.84 -3.53
N ILE A 44 -2.07 -15.01 -2.86
CA ILE A 44 -0.81 -15.45 -2.23
C ILE A 44 -1.06 -16.47 -1.12
N ARG A 45 -2.08 -16.27 -0.28
CA ARG A 45 -2.43 -17.23 0.78
C ARG A 45 -2.86 -18.57 0.21
N THR A 46 -3.63 -18.55 -0.87
CA THR A 46 -4.08 -19.76 -1.57
C THR A 46 -2.91 -20.53 -2.16
N VAL A 47 -1.95 -19.85 -2.79
CA VAL A 47 -0.73 -20.49 -3.28
C VAL A 47 0.10 -21.04 -2.11
N LEU A 48 0.25 -20.27 -1.05
CA LEU A 48 1.04 -20.67 0.12
C LEU A 48 0.46 -21.90 0.82
N SER A 49 -0.86 -22.00 0.96
CA SER A 49 -1.51 -23.16 1.59
C SER A 49 -1.35 -24.44 0.76
N GLN A 50 -1.23 -24.32 -0.56
CA GLN A 50 -0.93 -25.45 -1.45
C GLN A 50 0.53 -25.90 -1.36
N VAL A 51 1.47 -24.94 -1.25
CA VAL A 51 2.92 -25.24 -1.21
C VAL A 51 3.37 -25.67 0.19
N ASN A 52 2.84 -25.07 1.24
CA ASN A 52 3.18 -25.37 2.61
C ASN A 52 1.96 -25.28 3.55
N PRO A 53 1.20 -26.38 3.69
CA PRO A 53 -0.02 -26.42 4.49
C PRO A 53 0.18 -26.14 5.99
N ALA A 54 1.42 -26.25 6.48
CA ALA A 54 1.76 -26.03 7.89
C ALA A 54 2.03 -24.56 8.24
N VAL A 55 2.10 -23.66 7.24
CA VAL A 55 2.24 -22.22 7.50
C VAL A 55 0.94 -21.68 8.07
N LYS A 56 0.96 -21.39 9.37
CA LYS A 56 -0.04 -20.52 9.99
C LYS A 56 0.36 -19.08 9.69
N GLU A 57 -0.57 -18.32 9.11
CA GLU A 57 -0.36 -16.89 8.85
C GLU A 57 0.02 -16.17 10.14
N ALA A 58 1.22 -15.60 10.18
CA ALA A 58 1.51 -14.55 11.14
C ALA A 58 0.88 -13.27 10.57
N GLU A 59 -0.16 -12.76 11.23
CA GLU A 59 -0.60 -11.37 11.07
C GLU A 59 0.54 -10.47 11.52
N ASN A 60 1.48 -10.20 10.62
CA ASN A 60 2.47 -9.16 10.82
C ASN A 60 1.83 -7.84 10.42
N ASP A 61 1.07 -7.29 11.37
CA ASP A 61 0.73 -5.88 11.42
C ASP A 61 2.02 -5.09 11.68
N SER A 62 2.85 -4.95 10.65
CA SER A 62 3.96 -4.01 10.70
C SER A 62 3.36 -2.61 10.81
N PRO A 63 3.62 -1.86 11.90
CA PRO A 63 3.09 -0.52 12.04
C PRO A 63 3.64 0.33 10.90
N CYS A 64 2.76 0.89 10.07
CA CYS A 64 3.23 1.83 9.07
C CYS A 64 3.68 3.13 9.76
N LEU A 65 5.00 3.30 9.89
CA LEU A 65 5.62 4.53 10.36
C LEU A 65 5.46 5.59 9.27
N GLY A 66 4.72 6.67 9.57
CA GLY A 66 4.54 7.81 8.66
C GLY A 66 3.19 8.52 8.73
N LEU A 67 2.20 7.95 9.43
CA LEU A 67 0.86 8.52 9.51
C LEU A 67 0.81 9.89 10.21
N LYS A 68 1.70 10.14 11.19
CA LYS A 68 1.75 11.42 11.91
C LYS A 68 2.24 12.58 11.05
N SER A 69 3.04 12.32 10.00
CA SER A 69 3.51 13.38 9.08
C SER A 69 2.46 13.81 8.04
N LEU A 70 1.38 13.04 7.86
CA LEU A 70 0.28 13.42 6.97
C LEU A 70 -0.63 14.51 7.58
N GLN A 71 -0.59 14.73 8.90
CA GLN A 71 -1.43 15.72 9.60
C GLN A 71 -0.76 17.11 9.76
N VAL A 72 0.41 17.35 9.15
CA VAL A 72 1.16 18.58 9.39
C VAL A 72 0.53 19.75 8.61
N ALA A 73 0.17 20.81 9.34
CA ALA A 73 -0.51 22.02 8.85
C ALA A 73 0.31 22.92 7.89
N VAL A 74 1.49 22.48 7.43
CA VAL A 74 2.33 23.21 6.48
C VAL A 74 2.24 22.53 5.12
N GLU A 75 1.68 23.23 4.13
CA GLU A 75 1.33 22.71 2.80
C GLU A 75 2.53 22.06 2.07
N ASP A 76 3.71 22.67 2.12
CA ASP A 76 4.95 22.10 1.54
C ASP A 76 5.36 20.77 2.21
N SER A 77 5.15 20.66 3.52
CA SER A 77 5.44 19.42 4.26
C SER A 77 4.41 18.32 3.97
N HIS A 78 3.18 18.71 3.64
CA HIS A 78 2.08 17.80 3.30
C HIS A 78 2.27 17.18 1.91
N LEU A 79 2.56 18.01 0.89
CA LEU A 79 2.87 17.54 -0.46
C LEU A 79 4.12 16.65 -0.47
N PHE A 80 5.16 17.01 0.30
CA PHE A 80 6.35 16.19 0.45
C PHE A 80 6.05 14.82 1.09
N ALA A 81 5.19 14.78 2.11
CA ALA A 81 4.79 13.53 2.75
C ALA A 81 4.03 12.62 1.77
N ILE A 82 3.09 13.17 1.00
CA ILE A 82 2.33 12.42 -0.01
C ILE A 82 3.24 11.90 -1.12
N HIS A 83 4.11 12.76 -1.67
CA HIS A 83 5.08 12.36 -2.69
C HIS A 83 5.97 11.22 -2.19
N SER A 84 6.49 11.34 -0.96
CA SER A 84 7.32 10.30 -0.34
C SER A 84 6.56 8.98 -0.19
N LEU A 85 5.29 9.03 0.23
CA LEU A 85 4.43 7.85 0.38
C LEU A 85 4.18 7.16 -0.97
N LEU A 86 3.88 7.92 -2.02
CA LEU A 86 3.71 7.40 -3.38
C LEU A 86 4.99 6.75 -3.92
N ASN A 87 6.15 7.32 -3.62
CA ASN A 87 7.44 6.75 -4.02
C ASN A 87 7.73 5.43 -3.27
N CYS A 88 7.43 5.36 -1.97
CA CYS A 88 7.50 4.12 -1.21
C CYS A 88 6.57 3.04 -1.79
N LEU A 89 5.34 3.42 -2.16
CA LEU A 89 4.38 2.51 -2.77
C LEU A 89 4.91 1.92 -4.08
N GLN A 90 5.46 2.78 -4.95
CA GLN A 90 6.03 2.33 -6.22
C GLN A 90 7.17 1.32 -6.01
N ASN A 91 8.06 1.59 -5.05
CA ASN A 91 9.19 0.71 -4.76
C ASN A 91 8.75 -0.63 -4.18
N ASP A 92 7.78 -0.63 -3.25
CA ASP A 92 7.28 -1.86 -2.66
C ASP A 92 6.46 -2.69 -3.66
N ALA A 93 5.69 -2.06 -4.54
CA ALA A 93 5.00 -2.75 -5.63
C ALA A 93 5.99 -3.47 -6.57
N LYS A 94 7.10 -2.81 -6.93
CA LYS A 94 8.19 -3.43 -7.73
C LYS A 94 8.80 -4.64 -7.01
N LYS A 95 9.07 -4.53 -5.71
CA LYS A 95 9.60 -5.64 -4.91
C LYS A 95 8.63 -6.83 -4.86
N VAL A 96 7.34 -6.59 -4.59
CA VAL A 96 6.31 -7.66 -4.58
C VAL A 96 6.23 -8.34 -5.94
N ALA A 97 6.18 -7.57 -7.02
CA ALA A 97 6.15 -8.12 -8.37
C ALA A 97 7.41 -8.95 -8.71
N MET A 98 8.59 -8.51 -8.25
CA MET A 98 9.83 -9.26 -8.40
C MET A 98 9.79 -10.58 -7.61
N CYS A 99 9.38 -10.55 -6.34
CA CYS A 99 9.25 -11.76 -5.52
C CYS A 99 8.31 -12.79 -6.16
N ILE A 100 7.14 -12.35 -6.65
CA ILE A 100 6.19 -13.24 -7.34
C ILE A 100 6.83 -13.86 -8.59
N LYS A 101 7.56 -13.07 -9.40
CA LYS A 101 8.26 -13.59 -10.58
C LYS A 101 9.29 -14.65 -10.22
N VAL A 102 10.09 -14.41 -9.18
CA VAL A 102 11.12 -15.33 -8.71
C VAL A 102 10.51 -16.63 -8.17
N LEU A 103 9.44 -16.55 -7.38
CA LEU A 103 8.77 -17.72 -6.81
C LEU A 103 8.01 -18.57 -7.84
N ARG A 104 7.67 -17.99 -9.00
CA ARG A 104 7.03 -18.71 -10.10
C ARG A 104 8.02 -19.48 -10.98
N CYS A 105 9.29 -19.08 -10.97
CA CYS A 105 10.36 -19.74 -11.74
C CYS A 105 10.70 -21.10 -11.15
#